data_AF-A0A398ALE9-F1
#
_entry.id   AF-A0A398ALE9-F1
#
_cell.length_a   1.000
_cell.length_b   1.000
_cell.length_c   1.000
_cell.angle_alpha   90.00
_cell.angle_beta   90.00
_cell.angle_gamma   90.00
#
_symmetry.space_group_name_H-M   'P 1'
#
loop_
_entity.id
_entity.type
_entity.pdbx_description
1 polymer ?
#
loop_
_entity_poly.entity_id
_entity_poly.type
_entity_poly.pdbx_seq_one_letter_code
_entity_poly.pdbx_strand_id
1 'polypeptide(L)'
;MASKFPGMENEILEVFPKLDEIPPGIAIKFEEMIRCFLQTKSKNPTLKQFRVYKHLREVYDDEGKLVCFFKTSRDAKKEAAVYILDHPLSGHRSGSSELIGFGGATPTVFIRTQDASGCLVSFVENDGVVGDHKPLVMINTLPQEIIKLSIFHLRFGNADCHDRNTVTKIDDQRVHRLTPVDHEECFTVTYAMRRLWWTVRKEAKEAYTDEVVGYVQGLDVDVDIAFLKRCGWEVPREVSVPYKIFTHFLKKGVEFKLTADHMAVLVQNIHKSTAFNLSNMLGDMTLEDEIFVQKSHEKIEARLRQYSERFL
;
A
#
# COMPACT_ATOMS: atom_id res chain seq x y z
N MET A 1 6.24 21.90 -25.20
CA MET A 1 5.16 20.95 -24.87
C MET A 1 3.92 21.78 -24.62
N ALA A 2 2.81 21.48 -25.30
CA ALA A 2 1.53 22.11 -24.97
C ALA A 2 1.13 21.74 -23.54
N SER A 3 0.59 22.69 -22.79
CA SER A 3 0.10 22.48 -21.43
C SER A 3 -0.93 21.34 -21.38
N LYS A 4 -0.77 20.45 -20.39
CA LYS A 4 -1.70 19.35 -20.12
C LYS A 4 -2.98 19.81 -19.40
N PHE A 5 -3.06 21.06 -18.96
CA PHE A 5 -4.21 21.64 -18.24
C PHE A 5 -4.50 23.07 -18.73
N PRO A 6 -5.00 23.25 -19.96
CA PRO A 6 -5.20 24.58 -20.54
C PRO A 6 -6.10 25.46 -19.65
N GLY A 7 -5.54 26.58 -19.18
CA GLY A 7 -6.24 27.57 -18.35
C GLY A 7 -6.15 27.37 -16.83
N MET A 8 -5.52 26.30 -16.34
CA MET A 8 -5.34 26.02 -14.90
C MET A 8 -3.88 25.68 -14.52
N GLU A 9 -2.94 25.98 -15.42
CA GLU A 9 -1.49 25.65 -15.33
C GLU A 9 -0.79 26.15 -14.06
N ASN A 10 -1.31 27.19 -13.42
CA ASN A 10 -0.67 27.82 -12.27
C ASN A 10 -1.17 27.30 -10.90
N GLU A 11 -2.12 26.35 -10.88
CA GLU A 11 -2.74 25.89 -9.64
C GLU A 11 -2.07 24.67 -9.00
N ILE A 12 -1.42 23.81 -9.80
CA ILE A 12 -0.69 22.63 -9.33
C ILE A 12 0.82 22.93 -9.34
N LEU A 13 1.41 23.04 -8.14
CA LEU A 13 2.84 23.27 -7.92
C LEU A 13 3.66 21.98 -7.97
N GLU A 14 3.04 20.83 -7.70
CA GLU A 14 3.69 19.53 -7.71
C GLU A 14 2.69 18.41 -7.95
N VAL A 15 3.11 17.40 -8.70
CA VAL A 15 2.39 16.14 -8.85
C VAL A 15 3.37 15.01 -8.57
N PHE A 16 2.96 14.04 -7.76
CA PHE A 16 3.69 12.79 -7.56
C PHE A 16 2.73 11.59 -7.62
N PRO A 17 3.03 10.56 -8.42
CA PRO A 17 4.13 10.49 -9.39
C PRO A 17 3.98 11.47 -10.55
N LYS A 18 5.11 11.86 -11.14
CA LYS A 18 5.16 12.59 -12.41
C LYS A 18 4.43 11.80 -13.51
N LEU A 19 3.54 12.48 -14.22
CA LEU A 19 2.61 11.86 -15.17
C LEU A 19 3.29 11.33 -16.45
N ASP A 20 4.47 11.85 -16.79
CA ASP A 20 5.30 11.45 -17.92
C ASP A 20 6.27 10.30 -17.60
N GLU A 21 6.41 9.96 -16.31
CA GLU A 21 7.28 8.88 -15.82
C GLU A 21 6.50 7.59 -15.51
N ILE A 22 5.18 7.60 -15.70
CA ILE A 22 4.28 6.47 -15.43
C ILE A 22 3.56 6.00 -16.71
N PRO A 23 3.06 4.75 -16.72
CA PRO A 23 2.34 4.21 -17.87
C PRO A 23 1.10 5.04 -18.27
N PRO A 24 0.78 5.12 -19.58
CA PRO A 24 -0.30 5.97 -20.09
C PRO A 24 -1.66 5.73 -19.43
N GLY A 25 -2.04 4.46 -19.16
CA GLY A 25 -3.33 4.16 -18.50
C GLY A 25 -3.45 4.78 -17.10
N ILE A 26 -2.36 4.78 -16.33
CA ILE A 26 -2.31 5.39 -15.00
C ILE A 26 -2.27 6.91 -15.12
N ALA A 27 -1.46 7.44 -16.04
CA ALA A 27 -1.38 8.89 -16.29
C ALA A 27 -2.75 9.48 -16.64
N ILE A 28 -3.50 8.85 -17.54
CA ILE A 28 -4.86 9.26 -17.92
C ILE A 28 -5.77 9.31 -16.70
N LYS A 29 -5.72 8.29 -15.83
CA LYS A 29 -6.54 8.25 -14.62
C LYS A 29 -6.20 9.40 -13.67
N PHE A 30 -4.92 9.73 -13.51
CA PHE A 30 -4.49 10.83 -12.65
C PHE A 30 -4.82 12.19 -13.25
N GLU A 31 -4.69 12.37 -14.56
CA GLU A 31 -5.11 13.58 -15.27
C GLU A 31 -6.61 13.84 -15.07
N GLU A 32 -7.45 12.79 -15.17
CA GLU A 32 -8.88 12.86 -14.86
C GLU A 32 -9.12 13.32 -13.41
N MET A 33 -8.49 12.68 -12.43
CA MET A 33 -8.66 13.01 -11.01
C MET A 33 -8.23 14.45 -10.69
N ILE A 34 -7.08 14.89 -11.23
CA ILE A 34 -6.56 16.25 -11.03
C ILE A 34 -7.50 17.28 -11.67
N ARG A 35 -7.99 17.02 -12.89
CA ARG A 35 -8.96 17.88 -13.57
C ARG A 35 -10.24 18.03 -12.75
N CYS A 36 -10.82 16.92 -12.28
CA CYS A 36 -12.03 16.94 -11.46
C CYS A 36 -11.79 17.69 -10.13
N PHE A 37 -10.62 17.56 -9.52
CA PHE A 37 -10.24 18.31 -8.32
C PHE A 37 -10.23 19.82 -8.57
N LEU A 38 -9.55 20.28 -9.63
CA LEU A 38 -9.49 21.71 -9.97
C LEU A 38 -10.87 22.29 -10.30
N GLN A 39 -11.68 21.55 -11.07
CA GLN A 39 -13.07 21.95 -11.35
C GLN A 39 -13.95 21.98 -10.10
N THR A 40 -13.81 21.02 -9.20
CA THR A 40 -14.58 21.00 -7.94
C THR A 40 -14.14 22.15 -7.03
N LYS A 41 -12.83 22.42 -6.93
CA LYS A 41 -12.26 23.50 -6.11
C LYS A 41 -12.65 24.88 -6.64
N SER A 42 -12.72 25.09 -7.96
CA SER A 42 -13.15 26.36 -8.54
C SER A 42 -14.63 26.66 -8.27
N LYS A 43 -15.49 25.63 -8.25
CA LYS A 43 -16.91 25.75 -7.88
C LYS A 43 -17.13 25.86 -6.37
N ASN A 44 -16.31 25.18 -5.56
CA ASN A 44 -16.39 25.16 -4.11
C ASN A 44 -14.98 25.15 -3.46
N PRO A 45 -14.44 26.32 -3.07
CA PRO A 45 -13.06 26.43 -2.60
C PRO A 45 -12.71 25.61 -1.36
N THR A 46 -13.69 25.30 -0.50
CA THR A 46 -13.44 24.54 0.75
C THR A 46 -13.59 23.03 0.57
N LEU A 47 -14.11 22.58 -0.57
CA LEU A 47 -14.55 21.23 -0.89
C LEU A 47 -15.53 20.65 0.14
N LYS A 48 -16.48 19.84 -0.34
CA LYS A 48 -17.46 19.23 0.57
C LYS A 48 -16.79 18.15 1.42
N GLN A 49 -17.00 18.17 2.74
CA GLN A 49 -16.50 17.12 3.62
C GLN A 49 -17.25 15.81 3.40
N PHE A 50 -16.54 14.69 3.39
CA PHE A 50 -17.20 13.40 3.38
C PHE A 50 -17.86 13.15 4.74
N ARG A 51 -19.14 12.76 4.73
CA ARG A 51 -19.97 12.68 5.94
C ARG A 51 -19.42 11.72 6.99
N VAL A 52 -18.87 10.59 6.56
CA VAL A 52 -18.39 9.53 7.46
C VAL A 52 -16.98 9.86 7.99
N TYR A 53 -16.10 10.32 7.11
CA TYR A 53 -14.70 10.62 7.42
C TYR A 53 -14.43 12.10 7.16
N LYS A 54 -14.59 12.93 8.21
CA LYS A 54 -14.50 14.40 8.11
C LYS A 54 -13.13 14.93 7.67
N HIS A 55 -12.09 14.10 7.65
CA HIS A 55 -10.77 14.46 7.13
C HIS A 55 -10.68 14.33 5.59
N LEU A 56 -11.65 13.66 4.95
CA LEU A 56 -11.74 13.54 3.50
C LEU A 56 -12.61 14.64 2.90
N ARG A 57 -12.28 15.03 1.67
CA ARG A 57 -13.03 15.99 0.86
C ARG A 57 -13.45 15.35 -0.44
N GLU A 58 -14.71 15.52 -0.81
CA GLU A 58 -15.30 14.91 -2.01
C GLU A 58 -14.90 15.69 -3.27
N VAL A 59 -14.53 14.97 -4.33
CA VAL A 59 -14.20 15.50 -5.66
C VAL A 59 -15.09 14.84 -6.71
N TYR A 60 -15.77 15.66 -7.50
CA TYR A 60 -16.79 15.21 -8.45
C TYR A 60 -16.38 15.49 -9.89
N ASP A 61 -16.90 14.70 -10.83
CA ASP A 61 -16.87 15.04 -12.25
C ASP A 61 -17.97 16.05 -12.63
N ASP A 62 -18.04 16.39 -13.91
CA ASP A 62 -18.99 17.34 -14.46
C ASP A 62 -20.45 16.81 -14.45
N GLU A 63 -20.64 15.50 -14.31
CA GLU A 63 -21.96 14.85 -14.17
C GLU A 63 -22.41 14.74 -12.70
N GLY A 64 -21.56 15.17 -11.75
CA GLY A 64 -21.85 15.11 -10.32
C GLY A 64 -21.57 13.75 -9.68
N LYS A 65 -20.86 12.85 -10.36
CA LYS A 65 -20.43 11.57 -9.81
C LYS A 65 -19.13 11.74 -9.01
N LEU A 66 -19.07 11.09 -7.84
CA LEU A 66 -17.90 11.11 -6.97
C LEU A 66 -16.75 10.33 -7.63
N VAL A 67 -15.64 11.01 -7.91
CA VAL A 67 -14.47 10.44 -8.62
C VAL A 67 -13.38 10.05 -7.65
N CYS A 68 -13.06 10.93 -6.70
CA CYS A 68 -11.99 10.72 -5.73
C CYS A 68 -12.24 11.52 -4.45
N PHE A 69 -11.40 11.26 -3.45
CA PHE A 69 -11.29 12.08 -2.27
C PHE A 69 -9.98 12.87 -2.30
N PHE A 70 -10.02 14.13 -1.87
CA PHE A 70 -8.82 14.87 -1.48
C PHE A 70 -8.58 14.72 0.02
N LYS A 71 -7.38 14.24 0.37
CA LYS A 71 -6.95 13.99 1.75
C LYS A 71 -5.65 14.73 2.01
N THR A 72 -5.67 15.63 2.99
CA THR A 72 -4.49 16.37 3.43
C THR A 72 -3.73 15.55 4.47
N SER A 73 -2.46 15.28 4.22
CA SER A 73 -1.57 14.59 5.16
C SER A 73 -0.12 14.97 4.92
N ARG A 74 0.69 14.95 5.99
CA ARG A 74 2.15 15.13 5.88
C ARG A 74 2.81 13.94 5.17
N ASP A 75 2.15 12.79 5.23
CA ASP A 75 2.63 11.52 4.70
C ASP A 75 1.93 11.14 3.39
N ALA A 76 1.20 12.07 2.75
CA ALA A 76 0.40 11.80 1.56
C ALA A 76 1.18 11.19 0.38
N LYS A 77 2.50 11.45 0.27
CA LYS A 77 3.36 10.79 -0.73
C LYS A 77 3.52 9.30 -0.48
N LYS A 78 3.48 8.82 0.76
CA LYS A 78 3.49 7.38 1.06
C LYS A 78 2.28 6.69 0.45
N GLU A 79 1.10 7.30 0.53
CA GLU A 79 -0.13 6.73 -0.03
C GLU A 79 -0.05 6.60 -1.56
N ALA A 80 0.42 7.65 -2.25
CA ALA A 80 0.67 7.60 -3.70
C ALA A 80 1.78 6.60 -4.08
N ALA A 81 2.84 6.50 -3.26
CA ALA A 81 3.93 5.55 -3.48
C ALA A 81 3.46 4.10 -3.35
N VAL A 82 2.66 3.78 -2.34
CA VAL A 82 2.08 2.44 -2.15
C VAL A 82 1.27 2.03 -3.37
N TYR A 83 0.46 2.92 -3.94
CA TYR A 83 -0.27 2.63 -5.18
C TYR A 83 0.67 2.29 -6.34
N ILE A 84 1.67 3.12 -6.63
CA ILE A 84 2.57 2.86 -7.78
C ILE A 84 3.58 1.73 -7.54
N LEU A 85 3.69 1.25 -6.31
CA LEU A 85 4.49 0.08 -5.95
C LEU A 85 3.67 -1.20 -5.84
N ASP A 86 2.34 -1.12 -5.84
CA ASP A 86 1.47 -2.29 -5.88
C ASP A 86 1.52 -2.91 -7.28
N HIS A 87 2.54 -3.70 -7.57
CA HIS A 87 2.76 -4.27 -8.90
C HIS A 87 1.66 -5.27 -9.26
N PRO A 88 1.13 -5.28 -10.49
CA PRO A 88 0.27 -6.36 -10.93
C PRO A 88 1.05 -7.68 -11.06
N LEU A 89 0.33 -8.80 -11.21
CA LEU A 89 0.93 -10.11 -11.48
C LEU A 89 1.77 -10.12 -12.76
N SER A 90 1.43 -9.25 -13.73
CA SER A 90 2.14 -9.09 -15.00
C SER A 90 3.53 -8.45 -14.87
N GLY A 91 3.89 -7.95 -13.68
CA GLY A 91 5.25 -7.46 -13.37
C GLY A 91 5.28 -6.03 -12.86
N HIS A 92 6.46 -5.42 -12.89
CA HIS A 92 6.71 -4.10 -12.31
C HIS A 92 5.84 -3.01 -12.97
N ARG A 93 5.20 -2.17 -12.14
CA ARG A 93 4.18 -1.22 -12.58
C ARG A 93 4.70 -0.16 -13.56
N SER A 94 5.99 0.17 -13.56
CA SER A 94 6.56 1.06 -14.59
C SER A 94 6.35 0.58 -16.04
N GLY A 95 6.07 -0.71 -16.24
CA GLY A 95 5.77 -1.28 -17.55
C GLY A 95 4.30 -1.65 -17.78
N SER A 96 3.40 -1.45 -16.80
CA SER A 96 2.02 -1.93 -16.87
C SER A 96 1.00 -0.81 -16.75
N SER A 97 0.06 -0.75 -17.70
CA SER A 97 -1.08 0.17 -17.66
C SER A 97 -2.27 -0.35 -16.85
N GLU A 98 -2.13 -1.51 -16.19
CA GLU A 98 -3.14 -2.02 -15.28
C GLU A 98 -3.32 -1.06 -14.10
N LEU A 99 -4.56 -0.60 -13.89
CA LEU A 99 -4.87 0.32 -12.79
C LEU A 99 -4.75 -0.36 -11.44
N ILE A 100 -5.18 -1.61 -11.35
CA ILE A 100 -5.24 -2.37 -10.10
C ILE A 100 -4.05 -3.32 -10.04
N GLY A 101 -3.29 -3.24 -8.94
CA GLY A 101 -2.14 -4.09 -8.69
C GLY A 101 -2.51 -5.40 -8.00
N PHE A 102 -1.50 -6.12 -7.51
CA PHE A 102 -1.70 -7.39 -6.81
C PHE A 102 -2.53 -7.24 -5.53
N GLY A 103 -2.20 -6.26 -4.68
CA GLY A 103 -2.88 -6.00 -3.41
C GLY A 103 -4.19 -5.24 -3.57
N GLY A 104 -4.36 -4.53 -4.70
CA GLY A 104 -5.57 -3.80 -5.03
C GLY A 104 -5.59 -2.38 -4.49
N ALA A 105 -4.43 -1.75 -4.28
CA ALA A 105 -4.37 -0.34 -3.90
C ALA A 105 -5.07 0.51 -4.96
N THR A 106 -5.85 1.50 -4.50
CA THR A 106 -6.65 2.34 -5.39
C THR A 106 -5.77 3.44 -6.02
N PRO A 107 -6.09 3.86 -7.27
CA PRO A 107 -5.35 4.95 -7.91
C PRO A 107 -5.22 6.17 -7.01
N THR A 108 -3.97 6.51 -6.68
CA THR A 108 -3.64 7.60 -5.76
C THR A 108 -2.54 8.48 -6.32
N VAL A 109 -2.80 9.79 -6.39
CA VAL A 109 -1.84 10.80 -6.85
C VAL A 109 -1.71 11.90 -5.82
N PHE A 110 -0.48 12.21 -5.43
CA PHE A 110 -0.17 13.37 -4.62
C PHE A 110 -0.20 14.63 -5.47
N ILE A 111 -0.77 15.69 -4.92
CA ILE A 111 -0.72 17.03 -5.50
C ILE A 111 -0.33 18.06 -4.43
N ARG A 112 0.34 19.11 -4.86
CA ARG A 112 0.54 20.34 -4.08
C ARG A 112 0.00 21.52 -4.86
N THR A 113 -0.81 22.33 -4.22
CA THR A 113 -1.27 23.63 -4.71
C THR A 113 -0.68 24.74 -3.84
N GLN A 114 -0.99 26.00 -4.14
CA GLN A 114 -0.60 27.13 -3.27
C GLN A 114 -1.16 27.00 -1.85
N ASP A 115 -2.41 26.53 -1.71
CA ASP A 115 -3.11 26.54 -0.41
C ASP A 115 -3.09 25.20 0.34
N ALA A 116 -2.67 24.11 -0.31
CA ALA A 116 -2.86 22.76 0.21
C ALA A 116 -1.88 21.75 -0.40
N SER A 117 -1.59 20.69 0.36
CA SER A 117 -0.88 19.50 -0.13
C SER A 117 -1.58 18.25 0.40
N GLY A 118 -1.63 17.21 -0.42
CA GLY A 118 -2.38 16.00 -0.11
C GLY A 118 -2.43 15.02 -1.27
N CYS A 119 -3.20 13.94 -1.10
CA CYS A 119 -3.45 12.97 -2.14
C CYS A 119 -4.89 13.04 -2.65
N LEU A 120 -5.05 12.82 -3.95
CA LEU A 120 -6.30 12.43 -4.56
C LEU A 120 -6.34 10.90 -4.56
N VAL A 121 -7.28 10.31 -3.83
CA VAL A 121 -7.47 8.86 -3.71
C VAL A 121 -8.74 8.50 -4.46
N SER A 122 -8.63 7.65 -5.48
CA SER A 122 -9.79 7.26 -6.29
C SER A 122 -10.90 6.69 -5.41
N PHE A 123 -12.12 7.16 -5.64
CA PHE A 123 -13.28 6.61 -4.97
C PHE A 123 -13.52 5.19 -5.48
N VAL A 124 -13.82 4.29 -4.56
CA VAL A 124 -14.24 2.93 -4.87
C VAL A 124 -15.62 2.73 -4.28
N GLU A 125 -16.57 2.42 -5.16
CA GLU A 125 -17.90 2.04 -4.73
C GLU A 125 -17.81 0.76 -3.89
N ASN A 126 -18.47 0.77 -2.74
CA ASN A 126 -18.40 -0.31 -1.77
C ASN A 126 -19.72 -0.41 -1.01
N ASP A 127 -19.96 -1.58 -0.42
CA ASP A 127 -21.17 -1.87 0.36
C ASP A 127 -20.90 -1.86 1.88
N GLY A 128 -19.66 -1.55 2.29
CA GLY A 128 -19.24 -1.49 3.69
C GLY A 128 -17.73 -1.69 3.88
N VAL A 129 -17.32 -1.92 5.12
CA VAL A 129 -15.96 -2.32 5.47
C VAL A 129 -15.93 -3.71 6.11
N VAL A 130 -14.78 -4.38 6.05
CA VAL A 130 -14.58 -5.70 6.66
C VAL A 130 -14.97 -5.72 8.15
N GLY A 131 -14.72 -4.62 8.86
CA GLY A 131 -15.06 -4.45 10.27
C GLY A 131 -16.56 -4.51 10.60
N ASP A 132 -17.45 -4.29 9.63
CA ASP A 132 -18.89 -4.35 9.82
C ASP A 132 -19.41 -5.80 9.83
N HIS A 133 -18.58 -6.76 9.39
CA HIS A 133 -18.91 -8.18 9.40
C HIS A 133 -18.35 -8.87 10.65
N LYS A 134 -19.22 -9.31 11.56
CA LYS A 134 -18.83 -10.07 12.76
C LYS A 134 -19.58 -11.40 12.85
N PRO A 135 -18.88 -12.52 13.14
CA PRO A 135 -17.44 -12.63 13.33
C PRO A 135 -16.67 -12.59 11.99
N LEU A 136 -15.44 -12.03 11.97
CA LEU A 136 -14.61 -11.85 10.76
C LEU A 136 -14.33 -13.17 10.00
N VAL A 137 -14.34 -14.30 10.71
CA VAL A 137 -14.16 -15.64 10.13
C VAL A 137 -15.29 -16.03 9.17
N MET A 138 -16.45 -15.37 9.24
CA MET A 138 -17.64 -15.68 8.42
C MET A 138 -17.78 -14.81 7.18
N ILE A 139 -16.87 -13.86 6.92
CA ILE A 139 -16.89 -13.09 5.67
C ILE A 139 -16.75 -14.07 4.50
N ASN A 140 -17.72 -14.00 3.58
CA ASN A 140 -17.74 -14.79 2.35
C ASN A 140 -16.82 -14.15 1.30
N THR A 141 -15.51 -14.39 1.40
CA THR A 141 -14.50 -13.87 0.46
C THR A 141 -13.71 -15.02 -0.14
N LEU A 142 -12.96 -14.75 -1.21
CA LEU A 142 -12.12 -15.76 -1.84
C LEU A 142 -10.78 -15.87 -1.13
N PRO A 143 -10.17 -17.07 -1.04
CA PRO A 143 -8.87 -17.24 -0.40
C PRO A 143 -7.77 -16.30 -0.94
N GLN A 144 -7.75 -16.06 -2.25
CA GLN A 144 -6.80 -15.17 -2.87
C GLN A 144 -6.90 -13.71 -2.40
N GLU A 145 -8.07 -13.24 -1.96
CA GLU A 145 -8.22 -11.88 -1.42
C GLU A 145 -7.45 -11.74 -0.10
N ILE A 146 -7.51 -12.76 0.75
CA ILE A 146 -6.75 -12.82 2.01
C ILE A 146 -5.24 -12.89 1.75
N ILE A 147 -4.83 -13.72 0.80
CA ILE A 147 -3.42 -13.86 0.42
C ILE A 147 -2.89 -12.55 -0.14
N LYS A 148 -3.61 -11.90 -1.06
CA LYS A 148 -3.24 -10.60 -1.65
C LYS A 148 -3.01 -9.54 -0.59
N LEU A 149 -3.96 -9.38 0.33
CA LEU A 149 -3.85 -8.43 1.43
C LEU A 149 -2.68 -8.76 2.36
N SER A 150 -2.41 -10.05 2.64
CA SER A 150 -1.30 -10.42 3.51
C SER A 150 0.05 -9.98 2.93
N ILE A 151 0.30 -10.30 1.65
CA ILE A 151 1.52 -9.92 0.94
C ILE A 151 1.63 -8.40 0.83
N PHE A 152 0.53 -7.72 0.48
CA PHE A 152 0.49 -6.26 0.37
C PHE A 152 0.87 -5.59 1.70
N HIS A 153 0.20 -5.94 2.79
CA HIS A 153 0.47 -5.35 4.10
C HIS A 153 1.88 -5.67 4.62
N LEU A 154 2.35 -6.92 4.44
CA LEU A 154 3.69 -7.34 4.86
C LEU A 154 4.78 -6.62 4.07
N ARG A 155 4.64 -6.52 2.74
CA ARG A 155 5.60 -5.84 1.86
C ARG A 155 5.80 -4.38 2.25
N PHE A 156 4.70 -3.69 2.55
CA PHE A 156 4.73 -2.26 2.89
C PHE A 156 4.92 -2.00 4.37
N GLY A 157 4.95 -3.02 5.24
CA GLY A 157 5.08 -2.82 6.68
C GLY A 157 4.02 -1.88 7.24
N ASN A 158 2.77 -2.11 6.86
CA ASN A 158 1.65 -1.25 7.25
C ASN A 158 1.30 -1.44 8.74
N ALA A 159 1.41 -0.36 9.53
CA ALA A 159 1.16 -0.39 10.96
C ALA A 159 -0.33 -0.26 11.34
N ASP A 160 -1.22 0.02 10.39
CA ASP A 160 -2.66 0.21 10.64
C ASP A 160 -3.56 -0.63 9.71
N CYS A 161 -3.32 -1.95 9.70
CA CYS A 161 -4.11 -2.91 8.91
C CYS A 161 -5.36 -3.41 9.64
N HIS A 162 -6.09 -2.53 10.33
CA HIS A 162 -7.31 -2.94 11.01
C HIS A 162 -8.45 -3.21 10.01
N ASP A 163 -9.48 -3.94 10.45
CA ASP A 163 -10.59 -4.40 9.62
C ASP A 163 -11.46 -3.27 9.01
N ARG A 164 -11.35 -2.03 9.48
CA ARG A 164 -12.03 -0.89 8.85
C ARG A 164 -11.22 -0.19 7.75
N ASN A 165 -9.97 -0.58 7.53
CA ASN A 165 -9.09 -0.11 6.44
C ASN A 165 -9.11 -1.07 5.24
N THR A 166 -10.19 -1.84 5.13
CA THR A 166 -10.46 -2.69 3.97
C THR A 166 -11.94 -2.55 3.64
N VAL A 167 -12.24 -1.91 2.51
CA VAL A 167 -13.61 -1.78 2.01
C VAL A 167 -14.02 -3.07 1.31
N THR A 168 -15.33 -3.35 1.32
CA THR A 168 -15.91 -4.53 0.71
C THR A 168 -16.93 -4.16 -0.35
N LYS A 169 -16.85 -4.78 -1.53
CA LYS A 169 -17.93 -4.77 -2.52
C LYS A 169 -18.43 -6.21 -2.70
N ILE A 170 -19.74 -6.41 -2.61
CA ILE A 170 -20.39 -7.70 -2.84
C ILE A 170 -20.60 -7.83 -4.35
N ASP A 171 -20.04 -8.89 -4.95
CA ASP A 171 -20.26 -9.20 -6.35
C ASP A 171 -21.58 -9.95 -6.59
N ASP A 172 -21.90 -10.20 -7.86
CA ASP A 172 -23.13 -10.89 -8.27
C ASP A 172 -23.26 -12.31 -7.68
N GLN A 173 -22.14 -12.93 -7.29
CA GLN A 173 -22.08 -14.23 -6.65
C GLN A 173 -22.16 -14.14 -5.11
N ARG A 174 -22.46 -12.95 -4.57
CA ARG A 174 -22.51 -12.64 -3.14
C ARG A 174 -21.18 -12.84 -2.42
N VAL A 175 -20.07 -12.69 -3.15
CA VAL A 175 -18.72 -12.79 -2.62
C VAL A 175 -18.18 -11.38 -2.36
N HIS A 176 -17.59 -11.19 -1.19
CA HIS A 176 -16.94 -9.94 -0.81
C HIS A 176 -15.58 -9.81 -1.50
N ARG A 177 -15.47 -8.83 -2.39
CA ARG A 177 -14.21 -8.33 -2.95
C ARG A 177 -13.60 -7.32 -2.00
N LEU A 178 -12.31 -7.43 -1.76
CA LEU A 178 -11.62 -6.66 -0.73
C LEU A 178 -10.73 -5.62 -1.40
N THR A 179 -10.75 -4.40 -0.88
CA THR A 179 -9.86 -3.33 -1.36
C THR A 179 -9.21 -2.67 -0.15
N PRO A 180 -7.88 -2.76 0.00
CA PRO A 180 -7.20 -2.04 1.06
C PRO A 180 -7.29 -0.55 0.78
N VAL A 181 -7.47 0.24 1.83
CA VAL A 181 -7.46 1.70 1.78
C VAL A 181 -6.61 2.26 2.91
N ASP A 182 -6.32 3.55 2.88
CA ASP A 182 -5.61 4.27 3.94
C ASP A 182 -4.20 3.73 4.23
N HIS A 183 -3.23 4.16 3.41
CA HIS A 183 -1.88 3.59 3.41
C HIS A 183 -0.81 4.49 4.04
N GLU A 184 -1.20 5.53 4.77
CA GLU A 184 -0.26 6.52 5.32
C GLU A 184 0.67 5.94 6.41
N GLU A 185 0.20 4.92 7.13
CA GLU A 185 0.95 4.19 8.16
C GLU A 185 1.80 3.03 7.59
N CYS A 186 2.07 3.03 6.28
CA CYS A 186 3.07 2.17 5.66
C CYS A 186 4.49 2.63 5.95
N PHE A 187 5.44 1.70 5.78
CA PHE A 187 6.88 1.89 5.98
C PHE A 187 7.25 2.20 7.43
N THR A 188 6.65 1.49 8.39
CA THR A 188 6.89 1.78 9.81
C THR A 188 8.34 1.55 10.23
N VAL A 189 8.97 2.57 10.83
CA VAL A 189 10.33 2.50 11.37
C VAL A 189 10.45 1.70 12.66
N THR A 190 9.32 1.33 13.27
CA THR A 190 9.32 0.46 14.47
C THR A 190 9.52 -1.00 14.12
N TYR A 191 9.37 -1.36 12.83
CA TYR A 191 9.37 -2.74 12.35
C TYR A 191 8.37 -3.63 13.10
N ALA A 192 7.33 -3.00 13.65
CA ALA A 192 6.27 -3.60 14.41
C ALA A 192 4.95 -3.24 13.74
N MET A 193 4.32 -4.23 13.12
CA MET A 193 2.96 -4.07 12.61
C MET A 193 1.99 -4.27 13.78
N ARG A 194 0.86 -3.56 13.78
CA ARG A 194 -0.17 -3.73 14.80
C ARG A 194 -1.14 -4.83 14.37
N ARG A 195 -2.43 -4.58 14.51
CA ARG A 195 -3.48 -5.56 14.23
C ARG A 195 -3.53 -5.88 12.73
N LEU A 196 -3.27 -7.13 12.38
CA LEU A 196 -3.47 -7.68 11.04
C LEU A 196 -4.78 -8.45 11.02
N TRP A 197 -5.87 -7.81 10.57
CA TRP A 197 -7.22 -8.38 10.73
C TRP A 197 -7.38 -9.75 10.07
N TRP A 198 -6.68 -10.00 8.96
CA TRP A 198 -6.75 -11.22 8.17
C TRP A 198 -6.14 -12.44 8.85
N THR A 199 -5.40 -12.30 9.95
CA THR A 199 -4.80 -13.43 10.71
C THR A 199 -5.82 -14.39 11.30
N VAL A 200 -7.06 -13.95 11.52
CA VAL A 200 -8.14 -14.82 12.02
C VAL A 200 -8.70 -15.76 10.94
N ARG A 201 -8.33 -15.54 9.68
CA ARG A 201 -8.77 -16.31 8.52
C ARG A 201 -7.97 -17.59 8.42
N LYS A 202 -8.63 -18.71 8.04
CA LYS A 202 -7.93 -19.98 7.85
C LYS A 202 -6.92 -19.91 6.72
N GLU A 203 -7.22 -19.08 5.71
CA GLU A 203 -6.42 -18.92 4.50
C GLU A 203 -5.05 -18.30 4.80
N ALA A 204 -4.91 -17.55 5.90
CA ALA A 204 -3.62 -17.04 6.35
C ALA A 204 -2.65 -18.16 6.82
N LYS A 205 -3.19 -19.34 7.15
CA LYS A 205 -2.42 -20.51 7.63
C LYS A 205 -2.09 -21.49 6.50
N GLU A 206 -2.53 -21.20 5.29
CA GLU A 206 -2.28 -22.03 4.12
C GLU A 206 -0.95 -21.64 3.47
N ALA A 207 -0.33 -22.59 2.77
CA ALA A 207 0.89 -22.32 2.00
C ALA A 207 0.57 -21.42 0.80
N TYR A 208 1.49 -20.55 0.44
CA TYR A 208 1.37 -19.75 -0.79
C TYR A 208 1.46 -20.64 -2.03
N THR A 209 0.67 -20.31 -3.05
CA THR A 209 0.74 -20.96 -4.36
C THR A 209 2.02 -20.58 -5.09
N ASP A 210 2.42 -21.38 -6.08
CA ASP A 210 3.63 -21.10 -6.89
C ASP A 210 3.54 -19.75 -7.62
N GLU A 211 2.34 -19.33 -8.03
CA GLU A 211 2.12 -18.01 -8.62
C GLU A 211 2.46 -16.87 -7.64
N VAL A 212 1.99 -16.98 -6.39
CA VAL A 212 2.28 -15.97 -5.35
C VAL A 212 3.76 -16.01 -4.95
N VAL A 213 4.36 -17.20 -4.88
CA VAL A 213 5.80 -17.34 -4.66
C VAL A 213 6.57 -16.65 -5.78
N GLY A 214 6.22 -16.91 -7.04
CA GLY A 214 6.84 -16.27 -8.21
C GLY A 214 6.71 -14.75 -8.19
N TYR A 215 5.51 -14.24 -7.89
CA TYR A 215 5.26 -12.80 -7.72
C TYR A 215 6.17 -12.19 -6.65
N VAL A 216 6.23 -12.77 -5.44
CA VAL A 216 7.06 -12.26 -4.34
C VAL A 216 8.54 -12.31 -4.68
N GLN A 217 9.01 -13.39 -5.31
CA GLN A 217 10.42 -13.50 -5.69
C GLN A 217 10.82 -12.50 -6.79
N GLY A 218 9.89 -12.12 -7.66
CA GLY A 218 10.08 -11.09 -8.68
C GLY A 218 10.12 -9.64 -8.17
N LEU A 219 9.76 -9.39 -6.91
CA LEU A 219 9.82 -8.04 -6.32
C LEU A 219 11.27 -7.56 -6.15
N ASP A 220 11.56 -6.33 -6.58
CA ASP A 220 12.88 -5.71 -6.46
C ASP A 220 12.77 -4.29 -5.88
N VAL A 221 13.16 -4.17 -4.61
CA VAL A 221 13.01 -2.93 -3.85
C VAL A 221 13.95 -1.82 -4.31
N ASP A 222 15.10 -2.15 -4.90
CA ASP A 222 16.03 -1.14 -5.39
C ASP A 222 15.54 -0.55 -6.71
N VAL A 223 14.95 -1.39 -7.58
CA VAL A 223 14.22 -0.95 -8.79
C VAL A 223 13.01 -0.09 -8.41
N ASP A 224 12.26 -0.50 -7.38
CA ASP A 224 11.11 0.24 -6.84
C ASP A 224 11.51 1.65 -6.38
N ILE A 225 12.55 1.76 -5.54
CA ILE A 225 13.04 3.05 -5.03
C ILE A 225 13.57 3.92 -6.18
N ALA A 226 14.28 3.34 -7.15
CA ALA A 226 14.73 4.07 -8.32
C ALA A 226 13.55 4.60 -9.15
N PHE A 227 12.46 3.83 -9.25
CA PHE A 227 11.24 4.25 -9.92
C PHE A 227 10.56 5.41 -9.19
N LEU A 228 10.43 5.36 -7.86
CA LEU A 228 9.89 6.47 -7.07
C LEU A 228 10.68 7.78 -7.29
N LYS A 229 12.02 7.70 -7.36
CA LYS A 229 12.89 8.83 -7.64
C LYS A 229 12.67 9.42 -9.04
N ARG A 230 12.61 8.56 -10.07
CA ARG A 230 12.27 9.00 -11.44
C ARG A 230 10.92 9.72 -11.48
N CYS A 231 9.93 9.16 -10.80
CA CYS A 231 8.60 9.74 -10.60
C CYS A 231 8.58 11.04 -9.79
N GLY A 232 9.72 11.57 -9.33
CA GLY A 232 9.83 12.89 -8.70
C GLY A 232 9.80 12.89 -7.18
N TRP A 233 10.05 11.77 -6.51
CA TRP A 233 10.18 11.74 -5.06
C TRP A 233 11.59 11.37 -4.59
N GLU A 234 12.24 12.30 -3.93
CA GLU A 234 13.42 12.00 -3.10
C GLU A 234 12.97 11.20 -1.88
N VAL A 235 13.00 9.87 -2.01
CA VAL A 235 12.49 8.93 -1.01
C VAL A 235 13.31 9.05 0.27
N PRO A 236 12.72 9.46 1.41
CA PRO A 236 13.43 9.56 2.68
C PRO A 236 13.94 8.20 3.16
N ARG A 237 14.95 8.20 4.05
CA ARG A 237 15.48 6.96 4.64
C ARG A 237 14.46 6.26 5.52
N GLU A 238 13.63 7.05 6.20
CA GLU A 238 12.52 6.62 7.04
C GLU A 238 11.43 5.87 6.25
N VAL A 239 11.46 5.96 4.90
CA VAL A 239 10.61 5.18 4.01
C VAL A 239 11.40 4.04 3.36
N SER A 240 12.52 4.39 2.73
CA SER A 240 13.29 3.44 1.91
C SER A 240 13.92 2.31 2.74
N VAL A 241 14.40 2.58 3.96
CA VAL A 241 15.02 1.56 4.80
C VAL A 241 13.98 0.56 5.32
N PRO A 242 12.86 0.97 5.96
CA PRO A 242 11.80 0.03 6.30
C PRO A 242 11.29 -0.76 5.11
N TYR A 243 11.14 -0.11 3.94
CA TYR A 243 10.68 -0.80 2.75
C TYR A 243 11.59 -1.95 2.31
N LYS A 244 12.93 -1.73 2.35
CA LYS A 244 13.92 -2.78 2.09
C LYS A 244 13.82 -3.92 3.09
N ILE A 245 13.71 -3.61 4.38
CA ILE A 245 13.59 -4.59 5.45
C ILE A 245 12.33 -5.45 5.29
N PHE A 246 11.16 -4.84 5.11
CA PHE A 246 9.90 -5.55 4.97
C PHE A 246 9.84 -6.38 3.68
N THR A 247 10.35 -5.85 2.57
CA THR A 247 10.41 -6.61 1.31
C THR A 247 11.36 -7.81 1.44
N HIS A 248 12.54 -7.64 2.03
CA HIS A 248 13.48 -8.75 2.25
C HIS A 248 12.91 -9.81 3.21
N PHE A 249 12.31 -9.38 4.32
CA PHE A 249 11.62 -10.25 5.27
C PHE A 249 10.54 -11.08 4.58
N LEU A 250 9.69 -10.44 3.76
CA LEU A 250 8.65 -11.13 2.99
C LEU A 250 9.25 -12.17 2.03
N LYS A 251 10.26 -11.78 1.24
CA LYS A 251 10.90 -12.69 0.27
C LYS A 251 11.50 -13.91 0.95
N LYS A 252 12.20 -13.73 2.06
CA LYS A 252 12.82 -14.82 2.83
C LYS A 252 11.80 -15.66 3.60
N GLY A 253 10.74 -15.05 4.12
CA GLY A 253 9.64 -15.80 4.74
C GLY A 253 9.01 -16.76 3.75
N VAL A 254 8.69 -16.28 2.54
CA VAL A 254 8.13 -17.11 1.46
C VAL A 254 9.11 -18.17 0.97
N GLU A 255 10.39 -17.83 0.81
CA GLU A 255 11.46 -18.78 0.44
C GLU A 255 11.55 -19.94 1.44
N PHE A 256 11.48 -19.65 2.75
CA PHE A 256 11.51 -20.64 3.83
C PHE A 256 10.14 -21.23 4.18
N LYS A 257 9.15 -21.08 3.29
CA LYS A 257 7.82 -21.70 3.37
C LYS A 257 6.97 -21.25 4.57
N LEU A 258 7.26 -20.07 5.14
CA LEU A 258 6.38 -19.47 6.14
C LEU A 258 5.06 -19.05 5.46
N THR A 259 3.97 -19.30 6.17
CA THR A 259 2.63 -18.82 5.81
C THR A 259 2.44 -17.37 6.25
N ALA A 260 1.34 -16.75 5.81
CA ALA A 260 0.99 -15.40 6.23
C ALA A 260 0.85 -15.28 7.76
N ASP A 261 0.27 -16.30 8.41
CA ASP A 261 0.07 -16.36 9.86
C ASP A 261 1.41 -16.41 10.62
N HIS A 262 2.36 -17.24 10.17
CA HIS A 262 3.70 -17.28 10.75
C HIS A 262 4.37 -15.90 10.66
N MET A 263 4.40 -15.31 9.47
CA MET A 263 4.99 -13.98 9.27
C MET A 263 4.29 -12.91 10.11
N ALA A 264 2.95 -12.96 10.20
CA ALA A 264 2.16 -12.04 11.01
C ALA A 264 2.57 -12.05 12.49
N VAL A 265 2.83 -13.21 13.07
CA VAL A 265 3.30 -13.34 14.46
C VAL A 265 4.67 -12.66 14.65
N LEU A 266 5.57 -12.82 13.68
CA LEU A 266 6.93 -12.27 13.77
C LEU A 266 6.94 -10.74 13.60
N VAL A 267 6.19 -10.19 12.63
CA VAL A 267 6.13 -8.73 12.40
C VAL A 267 5.26 -7.99 13.42
N GLN A 268 4.31 -8.66 14.05
CA GLN A 268 3.59 -8.10 15.21
C GLN A 268 4.44 -8.10 16.48
N ASN A 269 5.62 -8.73 16.44
CA ASN A 269 6.52 -8.89 17.57
C ASN A 269 5.86 -9.59 18.77
N ILE A 270 4.99 -10.56 18.50
CA ILE A 270 4.24 -11.31 19.53
C ILE A 270 4.71 -12.76 19.67
N HIS A 271 5.81 -13.15 19.03
CA HIS A 271 6.37 -14.48 19.21
C HIS A 271 6.94 -14.64 20.63
N LYS A 272 6.69 -15.79 21.26
CA LYS A 272 7.13 -16.06 22.65
C LYS A 272 8.64 -15.98 22.82
N SER A 273 9.37 -16.51 21.85
CA SER A 273 10.82 -16.29 21.78
C SER A 273 11.07 -15.02 20.97
N THR A 274 11.32 -13.93 21.69
CA THR A 274 11.46 -12.58 21.11
C THR A 274 12.60 -12.47 20.11
N ALA A 275 13.56 -13.40 20.11
CA ALA A 275 14.61 -13.48 19.08
C ALA A 275 14.07 -13.66 17.64
N PHE A 276 12.83 -14.14 17.49
CA PHE A 276 12.16 -14.26 16.19
C PHE A 276 11.27 -13.07 15.84
N ASN A 277 11.08 -12.10 16.74
CA ASN A 277 10.33 -10.89 16.43
C ASN A 277 11.16 -10.02 15.47
N LEU A 278 10.55 -9.49 14.41
CA LEU A 278 11.26 -8.77 13.35
C LEU A 278 12.10 -7.61 13.93
N SER A 279 11.53 -6.79 14.81
CA SER A 279 12.27 -5.68 15.43
C SER A 279 13.51 -6.15 16.20
N ASN A 280 13.42 -7.27 16.92
CA ASN A 280 14.54 -7.87 17.65
C ASN A 280 15.59 -8.50 16.72
N MET A 281 15.22 -8.94 15.51
CA MET A 281 16.20 -9.44 14.53
C MET A 281 17.20 -8.36 14.11
N LEU A 282 16.78 -7.10 14.10
CA LEU A 282 17.61 -5.97 13.65
C LEU A 282 18.69 -5.62 14.70
N GLY A 283 18.37 -5.76 15.98
CA GLY A 283 19.25 -5.41 17.10
C GLY A 283 19.39 -3.90 17.29
N ASP A 284 20.46 -3.46 17.96
CA ASP A 284 20.63 -2.05 18.39
C ASP A 284 21.19 -1.10 17.31
N MET A 285 21.23 -1.53 16.05
CA MET A 285 21.74 -0.69 14.97
C MET A 285 20.71 0.37 14.60
N THR A 286 21.18 1.55 14.20
CA THR A 286 20.31 2.67 13.90
C THR A 286 20.00 2.74 12.41
N LEU A 287 18.89 3.42 12.08
CA LEU A 287 18.57 3.77 10.70
C LEU A 287 19.70 4.52 10.01
N GLU A 288 20.60 5.18 10.75
CA GLU A 288 21.65 5.99 10.15
C GLU A 288 22.85 5.19 9.63
N ASP A 289 23.06 3.98 10.14
CA ASP A 289 24.24 3.19 9.80
C ASP A 289 24.23 2.74 8.32
N GLU A 290 25.31 3.01 7.57
CA GLU A 290 25.40 2.68 6.13
C GLU A 290 25.25 1.17 5.86
N ILE A 291 25.72 0.35 6.79
CA ILE A 291 25.68 -1.12 6.72
C ILE A 291 24.41 -1.72 7.34
N PHE A 292 23.49 -0.89 7.86
CA PHE A 292 22.30 -1.31 8.60
C PHE A 292 21.47 -2.32 7.79
N VAL A 293 21.17 -1.99 6.53
CA VAL A 293 20.31 -2.81 5.67
C VAL A 293 20.94 -4.16 5.41
N GLN A 294 22.21 -4.20 5.01
CA GLN A 294 22.92 -5.45 4.71
C GLN A 294 22.96 -6.38 5.93
N LYS A 295 23.40 -5.87 7.09
CA LYS A 295 23.46 -6.67 8.31
C LYS A 295 22.07 -7.14 8.77
N SER A 296 21.06 -6.29 8.60
CA SER A 296 19.68 -6.66 8.90
C SER A 296 19.19 -7.79 8.00
N HIS A 297 19.51 -7.75 6.70
CA HIS A 297 19.17 -8.82 5.77
C HIS A 297 19.78 -10.17 6.18
N GLU A 298 21.07 -10.17 6.56
CA GLU A 298 21.78 -11.36 7.02
C GLU A 298 21.13 -11.94 8.30
N LYS A 299 20.83 -11.07 9.28
CA LYS A 299 20.19 -11.49 10.54
C LYS A 299 18.76 -12.02 10.32
N ILE A 300 17.96 -11.35 9.48
CA ILE A 300 16.61 -11.80 9.13
C ILE A 300 16.67 -13.18 8.49
N GLU A 301 17.57 -13.38 7.51
CA GLU A 301 17.69 -14.68 6.85
C GLU A 301 18.07 -15.79 7.84
N ALA A 302 19.10 -15.56 8.67
CA ALA A 302 19.53 -16.54 9.66
C ALA A 302 18.41 -16.90 10.64
N ARG A 303 17.64 -15.91 11.10
CA ARG A 303 16.52 -16.13 12.04
C ARG A 303 15.33 -16.81 11.41
N LEU A 304 14.96 -16.46 10.18
CA LEU A 304 13.86 -17.11 9.48
C LEU A 304 14.20 -18.56 9.09
N ARG A 305 15.44 -18.86 8.72
CA ARG A 305 15.92 -20.24 8.51
C ARG A 305 15.79 -21.06 9.79
N GLN A 306 16.30 -20.54 10.91
CA GLN A 306 16.18 -21.18 12.22
C GLN A 306 14.71 -21.38 12.63
N TYR A 307 13.85 -20.41 12.32
CA TYR A 307 12.41 -20.50 12.59
C TYR A 307 11.79 -21.66 11.79
N SER A 308 12.05 -21.70 10.48
CA SER A 308 11.55 -22.75 9.59
C SER A 308 11.98 -24.14 10.07
N GLU A 309 13.27 -24.36 10.35
CA GLU A 309 13.80 -25.65 10.83
C GLU A 309 13.19 -26.13 12.17
N ARG A 310 12.66 -25.20 12.97
CA ARG A 310 12.16 -25.50 14.32
C ARG A 310 10.65 -25.65 14.39
N PHE A 311 9.91 -24.92 13.55
CA PHE A 311 8.46 -24.77 13.70
C PHE A 311 7.64 -25.23 12.48
N LEU A 312 8.29 -25.52 11.35
CA LEU A 312 7.68 -26.09 10.15
C LEU A 312 8.11 -27.54 9.98
#